data_AF-A0A662DQY0-F1
#
_entry.id   AF-A0A662DQY0-F1
#
_cell.length_a   1.000
_cell.length_b   1.000
_cell.length_c   1.000
_cell.angle_alpha   90.00
_cell.angle_beta   90.00
_cell.angle_gamma   90.00
#
_symmetry.space_group_name_H-M   'P 1'
#
loop_
_entity.id
_entity.type
_entity.pdbx_description
1 polymer ?
#
loop_
_entity_poly.entity_id
_entity_poly.type
_entity_poly.pdbx_seq_one_letter_code
_entity_poly.pdbx_strand_id
1 'polypeptide(L)'
;MRPTCAGRSSVKSLTGFVIVVLASALGVFGASWLLRVGSEEPAIEGREAGSLYNPVHAGEELPTGFRQLLARDAIRPIYDPTFVSASESGWHDEALVVGLEIDGNAKAYPVSFLNRREIVNDHIGKTPVLVTW
;
A
#
# COMPACT_ATOMS: atom_id res chain seq x y z
N MET A 1 59.24 -61.07 18.39
CA MET A 1 57.76 -61.06 18.19
C MET A 1 57.32 -59.64 17.90
N ARG A 2 56.42 -59.50 16.91
CA ARG A 2 55.82 -58.27 16.34
C ARG A 2 54.74 -57.64 17.30
N PRO A 3 53.91 -56.64 16.91
CA PRO A 3 54.17 -55.21 16.66
C PRO A 3 53.09 -54.28 17.32
N THR A 4 52.99 -53.00 16.88
CA THR A 4 51.84 -52.03 16.95
C THR A 4 51.57 -51.29 18.29
N CYS A 5 51.26 -49.99 18.36
CA CYS A 5 50.27 -49.20 17.59
C CYS A 5 50.64 -47.71 17.41
N ALA A 6 50.11 -47.14 16.32
CA ALA A 6 50.10 -45.73 15.96
C ALA A 6 48.93 -44.97 16.62
N GLY A 7 49.11 -43.68 16.91
CA GLY A 7 48.04 -42.76 17.29
C GLY A 7 48.08 -41.51 16.42
N ARG A 8 47.33 -41.51 15.30
CA ARG A 8 47.08 -40.34 14.45
C ARG A 8 45.74 -39.75 14.86
N SER A 9 45.72 -38.59 15.50
CA SER A 9 44.49 -37.83 15.76
C SER A 9 43.98 -37.24 14.45
N SER A 10 42.86 -37.79 13.96
CA SER A 10 42.12 -37.30 12.80
C SER A 10 41.25 -36.12 13.23
N VAL A 11 41.68 -34.90 12.89
CA VAL A 11 40.84 -33.70 12.98
C VAL A 11 39.79 -33.80 11.87
N LYS A 12 38.57 -34.24 12.23
CA LYS A 12 37.47 -34.32 11.27
C LYS A 12 36.98 -32.91 10.95
N SER A 13 37.08 -32.57 9.67
CA SER A 13 36.70 -31.32 9.01
C SER A 13 35.30 -30.81 9.43
N LEU A 14 35.28 -29.74 10.22
CA LEU A 14 34.06 -28.97 10.56
C LEU A 14 33.62 -28.06 9.41
N THR A 15 34.45 -27.91 8.37
CA THR A 15 34.28 -26.98 7.26
C THR A 15 33.16 -27.42 6.30
N GLY A 16 32.86 -28.72 6.22
CA GLY A 16 31.85 -29.26 5.30
C GLY A 16 30.40 -28.98 5.70
N PHE A 17 30.10 -28.87 6.99
CA PHE A 17 28.71 -28.76 7.48
C PHE A 17 28.17 -27.32 7.44
N VAL A 18 29.05 -26.33 7.64
CA VAL A 18 28.68 -24.89 7.61
C VAL A 18 28.32 -24.43 6.20
N ILE A 19 28.96 -24.99 5.17
CA ILE A 19 28.72 -24.60 3.76
C ILE A 19 27.35 -25.08 3.26
N VAL A 20 26.89 -26.25 3.71
CA VAL A 20 25.58 -26.82 3.29
C VAL A 20 24.40 -26.03 3.85
N VAL A 21 24.51 -25.47 5.06
CA VAL A 21 23.46 -24.63 5.67
C VAL A 21 23.40 -23.24 5.00
N LEU A 22 24.54 -22.66 4.60
CA LEU A 22 24.55 -21.37 3.89
C LEU A 22 23.98 -21.47 2.47
N ALA A 23 24.24 -22.57 1.74
CA ALA A 23 23.70 -22.78 0.40
C ALA A 23 22.17 -22.99 0.38
N SER A 24 21.62 -23.61 1.42
CA SER A 24 20.17 -23.82 1.56
C SER A 24 19.44 -22.55 2.02
N ALA A 25 20.05 -21.73 2.89
CA ALA A 25 19.49 -20.42 3.25
C ALA A 25 19.41 -19.47 2.04
N LEU A 26 20.42 -19.45 1.17
CA LEU A 26 20.44 -18.67 -0.08
C LEU A 26 19.47 -19.21 -1.14
N GLY A 27 19.30 -20.54 -1.24
CA GLY A 27 18.33 -21.13 -2.18
C GLY A 27 16.88 -20.82 -1.81
N VAL A 28 16.54 -20.86 -0.51
CA VAL A 28 15.19 -20.55 -0.02
C VAL A 28 14.92 -19.05 -0.03
N PHE A 29 15.90 -18.21 0.33
CA PHE A 29 15.76 -16.74 0.20
C PHE A 29 15.71 -16.28 -1.25
N GLY A 30 16.55 -16.83 -2.13
CA GLY A 30 16.54 -16.52 -3.56
C GLY A 30 15.25 -16.94 -4.23
N ALA A 31 14.74 -18.14 -3.93
CA ALA A 31 13.45 -18.61 -4.41
C ALA A 31 12.28 -17.78 -3.85
N SER A 32 12.33 -17.38 -2.57
CA SER A 32 11.30 -16.52 -1.96
C SER A 32 11.33 -15.09 -2.52
N TRP A 33 12.51 -14.56 -2.84
CA TRP A 33 12.68 -13.27 -3.51
C TRP A 33 12.21 -13.32 -4.97
N LEU A 34 12.53 -14.39 -5.71
CA LEU A 34 12.03 -14.63 -7.07
C LEU A 34 10.51 -14.79 -7.13
N LEU A 35 9.89 -15.45 -6.14
CA LEU A 35 8.44 -15.57 -6.04
C LEU A 35 7.74 -14.27 -5.60
N ARG A 36 8.47 -13.29 -5.06
CA ARG A 36 7.92 -11.98 -4.65
C ARG A 36 8.13 -10.85 -5.65
N VAL A 37 8.97 -11.03 -6.68
CA VAL A 37 9.27 -10.03 -7.73
C VAL A 37 8.09 -9.77 -8.68
N GLY A 38 6.90 -10.30 -8.40
CA GLY A 38 5.70 -10.14 -9.24
C GLY A 38 4.45 -9.64 -8.53
N SER A 39 4.54 -9.08 -7.31
CA SER A 39 3.38 -8.36 -6.77
C SER A 39 3.26 -7.00 -7.45
N GLU A 40 2.76 -7.00 -8.68
CA GLU A 40 2.14 -5.82 -9.27
C GLU A 40 1.05 -5.39 -8.28
N GLU A 41 1.26 -4.28 -7.56
CA GLU A 41 0.15 -3.60 -6.92
C GLU A 41 -0.84 -3.28 -8.04
N PRO A 42 -2.11 -3.73 -7.95
CA PRO A 42 -3.07 -3.38 -8.97
C PRO A 42 -3.21 -1.87 -8.91
N ALA A 43 -2.60 -1.19 -9.89
CA ALA A 43 -2.92 0.19 -10.18
C ALA A 43 -4.45 0.19 -10.36
N ILE A 44 -5.15 0.88 -9.45
CA ILE A 44 -6.58 1.12 -9.62
C ILE A 44 -6.68 2.05 -10.82
N GLU A 45 -6.68 1.46 -12.02
CA GLU A 45 -6.93 2.18 -13.26
C GLU A 45 -8.33 2.75 -13.12
N GLY A 46 -8.41 4.08 -13.05
CA GLY A 46 -9.67 4.78 -12.85
C GLY A 46 -10.66 4.31 -13.93
N ARG A 47 -11.77 3.70 -13.51
CA ARG A 47 -12.83 3.28 -14.44
C ARG A 47 -13.21 4.48 -15.30
N GLU A 48 -13.21 4.30 -16.62
CA GLU A 48 -13.77 5.23 -17.59
C GLU A 48 -15.09 5.81 -17.03
N ALA A 49 -15.18 7.14 -16.86
CA ALA A 49 -16.33 7.78 -16.22
C ALA A 49 -17.66 7.42 -16.92
N GLY A 50 -17.61 7.14 -18.23
CA GLY A 50 -18.75 6.69 -19.03
C GLY A 50 -19.24 5.27 -18.70
N SER A 51 -18.44 4.44 -18.03
CA SER A 51 -18.83 3.08 -17.61
C SER A 51 -19.55 3.07 -16.25
N LEU A 52 -19.62 4.20 -15.56
CA LEU A 52 -20.21 4.26 -14.24
C LEU A 52 -21.72 4.28 -14.35
N TYR A 53 -22.37 3.47 -13.50
CA TYR A 53 -23.82 3.38 -13.46
C TYR A 53 -24.46 4.77 -13.26
N ASN A 54 -25.34 5.11 -14.20
CA ASN A 54 -26.10 6.35 -14.20
C ASN A 54 -27.59 5.99 -14.34
N PRO A 55 -28.40 6.14 -13.27
CA PRO A 55 -29.81 5.76 -13.29
C PRO A 55 -30.60 6.56 -14.33
N VAL A 56 -30.17 7.80 -14.64
CA VAL A 56 -30.78 8.64 -15.67
C VAL A 56 -30.54 8.05 -17.07
N HIS A 57 -29.33 7.55 -17.36
CA HIS A 57 -29.04 6.88 -18.64
C HIS A 57 -29.61 5.46 -18.71
N ALA A 58 -29.74 4.78 -17.57
CA ALA A 58 -30.30 3.45 -17.47
C ALA A 58 -31.84 3.41 -17.67
N GLY A 59 -32.48 4.58 -17.78
CA GLY A 59 -33.93 4.69 -17.97
C GLY A 59 -34.74 4.36 -16.72
N GLU A 60 -34.12 4.48 -15.54
CA GLU A 60 -34.77 4.19 -14.28
C GLU A 60 -35.67 5.33 -13.81
N GLU A 61 -36.76 4.97 -13.15
CA GLU A 61 -37.68 5.95 -12.58
C GLU A 61 -37.04 6.59 -11.35
N LEU A 62 -36.80 7.90 -11.43
CA LEU A 62 -36.17 8.65 -10.35
C LEU A 62 -37.22 9.00 -9.28
N PRO A 63 -36.83 9.09 -7.99
CA PRO A 63 -37.72 9.53 -6.93
C PRO A 63 -38.40 10.87 -7.26
N THR A 64 -39.67 11.02 -6.88
CA THR A 64 -40.41 12.27 -7.10
C THR A 64 -39.67 13.46 -6.49
N GLY A 65 -39.44 14.50 -7.30
CA GLY A 65 -38.71 15.70 -6.88
C GLY A 65 -37.19 15.61 -7.01
N PHE A 66 -36.64 14.50 -7.51
CA PHE A 66 -35.22 14.41 -7.81
C PHE A 66 -34.80 15.46 -8.86
N ARG A 67 -33.76 16.23 -8.54
CA ARG A 67 -33.13 17.16 -9.45
C ARG A 67 -31.61 17.07 -9.33
N GLN A 68 -30.97 16.61 -10.38
CA GLN A 68 -29.51 16.62 -10.46
C GLN A 68 -29.00 18.04 -10.72
N LEU A 69 -28.19 18.58 -9.80
CA LEU A 69 -27.63 19.94 -9.89
C LEU A 69 -26.28 19.99 -10.61
N LEU A 70 -25.49 18.92 -10.47
CA LEU A 70 -24.17 18.80 -11.05
C LEU A 70 -24.09 17.53 -11.87
N ALA A 71 -23.28 17.53 -12.93
CA ALA A 71 -22.99 16.31 -13.68
C ALA A 71 -22.37 15.25 -12.75
N ARG A 72 -22.51 13.98 -13.14
CA ARG A 72 -21.84 12.87 -12.44
C ARG A 72 -20.33 13.13 -12.41
N ASP A 73 -19.69 12.91 -11.26
CA ASP A 73 -18.26 13.12 -11.04
C ASP A 73 -17.76 14.57 -11.27
N ALA A 74 -18.67 15.56 -11.23
CA ALA A 74 -18.30 16.98 -11.33
C ALA A 74 -17.47 17.49 -10.14
N ILE A 75 -17.63 16.87 -8.96
CA ILE A 75 -16.73 17.07 -7.82
C ILE A 75 -15.61 16.04 -7.95
N ARG A 76 -14.52 16.45 -8.60
CA ARG A 76 -13.43 15.53 -8.91
C ARG A 76 -12.73 15.06 -7.64
N PRO A 77 -12.60 13.73 -7.44
CA PRO A 77 -11.73 13.19 -6.40
C PRO A 77 -10.29 13.62 -6.60
N ILE A 78 -9.52 13.52 -5.52
CA ILE A 78 -8.07 13.64 -5.57
C ILE A 78 -7.50 12.23 -5.67
N TYR A 79 -6.68 12.00 -6.68
CA TYR A 79 -6.05 10.70 -6.95
C TYR A 79 -4.57 10.67 -6.59
N ASP A 80 -3.92 11.83 -6.59
CA ASP A 80 -2.50 11.99 -6.26
C ASP A 80 -2.36 13.15 -5.26
N PRO A 81 -2.65 12.90 -3.97
CA PRO A 81 -2.55 13.93 -2.94
C PRO A 81 -1.09 14.21 -2.59
N THR A 82 -0.77 15.50 -2.46
CA THR A 82 0.53 15.96 -1.97
C THR A 82 0.41 16.46 -0.53
N PHE A 83 1.46 16.24 0.25
CA PHE A 83 1.49 16.58 1.67
C PHE A 83 2.72 17.43 1.98
N VAL A 84 2.55 18.29 2.98
CA VAL A 84 3.62 19.05 3.61
C VAL A 84 3.59 18.74 5.11
N SER A 85 4.66 19.10 5.82
CA SER A 85 4.65 18.97 7.29
C SER A 85 3.59 19.88 7.91
N ALA A 86 3.13 19.56 9.12
CA ALA A 86 2.15 20.39 9.84
C ALA A 86 2.64 21.85 9.97
N SER A 87 3.93 22.04 10.27
CA SER A 87 4.56 23.36 10.39
C SER A 87 4.61 24.19 9.10
N GLU A 88 4.57 23.54 7.93
CA GLU A 88 4.62 24.20 6.63
C GLU A 88 3.23 24.37 6.00
N SER A 89 2.20 23.81 6.62
CA SER A 89 0.88 23.65 6.01
C SER A 89 0.07 24.94 5.88
N GLY A 90 0.39 25.95 6.70
CA GLY A 90 -0.37 27.20 6.77
C GLY A 90 -1.79 27.05 7.33
N TRP A 91 -2.17 25.85 7.80
CA TRP A 91 -3.43 25.65 8.52
C TRP A 91 -3.31 26.20 9.95
N HIS A 92 -4.44 26.65 10.49
CA HIS A 92 -4.55 26.99 11.91
C HIS A 92 -4.35 25.74 12.78
N ASP A 93 -3.80 25.94 13.97
CA ASP A 93 -3.57 24.85 14.94
C ASP A 93 -4.88 24.15 15.36
N GLU A 94 -6.01 24.87 15.32
CA GLU A 94 -7.34 24.36 15.63
C GLU A 94 -8.09 23.82 14.39
N ALA A 95 -7.44 23.73 13.23
CA ALA A 95 -8.07 23.22 12.02
C ALA A 95 -8.53 21.77 12.22
N LEU A 96 -9.81 21.50 11.93
CA LEU A 96 -10.33 20.16 11.97
C LEU A 96 -9.76 19.32 10.83
N VAL A 97 -9.19 18.17 11.19
CA VAL A 97 -8.61 17.20 10.25
C VAL A 97 -9.17 15.81 10.50
N VAL A 98 -9.27 15.03 9.43
CA VAL A 98 -9.30 13.56 9.54
C VAL A 98 -7.84 13.11 9.65
N GLY A 99 -7.45 12.55 10.79
CA GLY A 99 -6.11 11.98 11.00
C GLY A 99 -6.13 10.47 10.80
N LEU A 100 -5.13 9.94 10.10
CA LEU A 100 -4.99 8.49 9.89
C LEU A 100 -3.52 8.08 10.03
N GLU A 101 -3.27 7.07 10.86
CA GLU A 101 -1.95 6.47 11.05
C GLU A 101 -2.02 4.97 10.80
N ILE A 102 -1.15 4.46 9.92
CA ILE A 102 -1.01 3.04 9.61
C ILE A 102 0.47 2.70 9.60
N ASP A 103 0.87 1.70 10.39
CA ASP A 103 2.25 1.23 10.52
C ASP A 103 3.28 2.37 10.78
N GLY A 104 2.90 3.34 11.62
CA GLY A 104 3.73 4.52 11.95
C GLY A 104 3.78 5.61 10.87
N ASN A 105 3.06 5.44 9.75
CA ASN A 105 2.90 6.47 8.73
C ASN A 105 1.62 7.24 9.01
N ALA A 106 1.74 8.49 9.46
CA ALA A 106 0.62 9.36 9.76
C ALA A 106 0.40 10.41 8.66
N LYS A 107 -0.86 10.66 8.33
CA LYS A 107 -1.30 11.75 7.45
C LYS A 107 -2.53 12.45 8.05
N ALA A 108 -2.71 13.72 7.70
CA ALA A 108 -3.86 14.52 8.13
C ALA A 108 -4.53 15.20 6.93
N TYR A 109 -5.86 15.10 6.85
CA TYR A 109 -6.68 15.61 5.76
C TYR A 109 -7.60 16.71 6.29
N PRO A 110 -7.39 17.99 5.96
CA PRO A 110 -8.23 19.09 6.44
C PRO A 110 -9.68 18.96 5.98
N VAL A 111 -10.62 19.00 6.92
CA VAL A 111 -12.06 18.90 6.62
C VAL A 111 -12.52 20.06 5.71
N SER A 112 -11.99 21.26 5.93
CA SER A 112 -12.27 22.43 5.08
C SER A 112 -11.84 22.25 3.62
N PHE A 113 -10.87 21.36 3.38
CA PHE A 113 -10.43 20.98 2.05
C PHE A 113 -11.29 19.85 1.48
N LEU A 114 -11.57 18.81 2.28
CA LEU A 114 -12.46 17.71 1.91
C LEU A 114 -13.87 18.19 1.57
N ASN A 115 -14.41 19.22 2.24
CA ASN A 115 -15.71 19.83 1.89
C ASN A 115 -15.81 20.32 0.43
N ARG A 116 -14.68 20.52 -0.27
CA ARG A 116 -14.64 20.98 -1.66
C ARG A 116 -14.23 19.88 -2.65
N ARG A 117 -13.73 18.74 -2.16
CA ARG A 117 -13.16 17.66 -2.97
C ARG A 117 -13.68 16.26 -2.64
N GLU A 118 -14.44 16.12 -1.56
CA GLU A 118 -15.24 15.01 -0.99
C GLU A 118 -14.57 13.63 -0.86
N ILE A 119 -13.66 13.29 -1.77
CA ILE A 119 -13.00 12.01 -1.87
C ILE A 119 -11.51 12.22 -2.15
N VAL A 120 -10.67 11.57 -1.35
CA VAL A 120 -9.23 11.44 -1.61
C VAL A 120 -8.89 9.95 -1.65
N ASN A 121 -8.40 9.49 -2.81
CA ASN A 121 -7.76 8.19 -2.95
C ASN A 121 -6.28 8.38 -2.66
N ASP A 122 -5.76 7.68 -1.65
CA ASP A 122 -4.38 7.82 -1.19
C ASP A 122 -3.80 6.46 -0.81
N HIS A 123 -2.48 6.42 -0.60
CA HIS A 123 -1.77 5.31 0.01
C HIS A 123 -1.05 5.79 1.27
N ILE A 124 -1.26 5.09 2.38
CA ILE A 124 -0.49 5.28 3.60
C ILE A 124 0.48 4.11 3.72
N GLY A 125 1.75 4.38 3.45
CA GLY A 125 2.72 3.31 3.21
C GLY A 125 2.29 2.48 2.01
N LYS A 126 1.98 1.19 2.24
CA LYS A 126 1.50 0.24 1.23
C LYS A 126 0.00 -0.01 1.28
N THR A 127 -0.71 0.67 2.17
CA THR A 127 -2.14 0.46 2.39
C THR A 127 -2.94 1.47 1.57
N PRO A 128 -3.72 1.04 0.57
CA PRO A 128 -4.63 1.93 -0.14
C PRO A 128 -5.76 2.36 0.80
N VAL A 129 -6.10 3.65 0.79
CA VAL A 129 -7.15 4.24 1.60
C VAL A 129 -8.03 5.17 0.78
N LEU A 130 -9.33 5.19 1.13
CA LEU A 130 -10.31 6.14 0.63
C LEU A 130 -10.74 7.04 1.79
N VAL A 131 -10.42 8.32 1.72
CA VAL A 131 -10.79 9.31 2.75
C VAL A 131 -11.96 10.16 2.25
N THR A 132 -12.99 10.29 3.08
CA THR A 132 -14.23 11.03 2.80
C THR A 132 -14.75 11.70 4.07
N TRP A 133 -15.63 12.70 3.94
CA TRP A 133 -16.18 13.51 5.04
C TRP A 133 -17.66 13.83 4.80
#